data_AF-A0A4Y9EPE5-F1
#
_entry.id   AF-A0A4Y9EPE5-F1
#
_cell.length_a   1.000
_cell.length_b   1.000
_cell.length_c   1.000
_cell.angle_alpha   90.00
_cell.angle_beta   90.00
_cell.angle_gamma   90.00
#
_symmetry.space_group_name_H-M   'P 1'
#
loop_
_entity.id
_entity.type
_entity.pdbx_description
1 polymer ?
#
loop_
_entity_poly.entity_id
_entity_poly.type
_entity_poly.pdbx_seq_one_letter_code
_entity_poly.pdbx_strand_id
1 'polypeptide(L)'
;MDLIAIWQSCDSTIKASIIGAGATCAAAFFGFSAVVFQIGAQGRQSRRSIIENERRKLKASMYEDAVAVTRVMADAAIELANEIRGLDMQLAVASLAAGVGMSFDVPTARFPEILAAYGRFSDSTIKLIFLVENRRVIDPRLLIFRAALNSVLHNTNALMFSEFMMHVMPIVPVENPNGGTFPYEPPKKEDLPKIKEIFSAFIDNVEDSIAYTDDFLVDLQNLLLSDLFDNKVEHRVPLDPAKRTITIENFKEIESWLNSNTAFGKTTADIDSNVAAKYR
;
A
#
# COMPACT_ATOMS: atom_id res chain seq x y z
N MET A 1 41.41 54.68 46.94
CA MET A 1 42.14 55.39 45.87
C MET A 1 41.10 55.99 44.94
N ASP A 2 41.09 57.30 44.82
CA ASP A 2 40.10 58.01 44.02
C ASP A 2 40.50 57.93 42.53
N LEU A 3 39.88 57.00 41.80
CA LEU A 3 40.17 56.75 40.37
C LEU A 3 39.96 58.01 39.52
N ILE A 4 39.11 58.92 39.97
CA ILE A 4 38.81 60.19 39.32
C ILE A 4 40.02 61.14 39.43
N ALA A 5 40.66 61.20 40.61
CA ALA A 5 41.85 62.01 40.83
C ALA A 5 43.05 61.55 39.98
N ILE A 6 43.24 60.23 39.85
CA ILE A 6 44.31 59.62 39.03
C ILE A 6 44.06 59.83 37.53
N TRP A 7 42.79 59.78 37.11
CA TRP A 7 42.41 60.04 35.72
C TRP A 7 42.60 61.51 35.35
N GLN A 8 42.31 62.44 36.26
CA GLN A 8 42.49 63.86 36.02
C GLN A 8 43.97 64.27 35.94
N SER A 9 44.87 63.61 36.68
CA SER A 9 46.32 63.88 36.68
C SER A 9 47.10 63.30 35.49
N CYS A 10 46.51 62.44 34.66
CA CYS A 10 47.19 61.87 33.49
C CYS A 10 47.29 62.86 32.33
N ASP A 11 48.36 62.74 31.53
CA ASP A 11 48.53 63.50 30.30
C ASP A 11 47.54 63.05 29.20
N SER A 12 47.17 63.97 28.31
CA SER A 12 46.19 63.76 27.24
C SER A 12 46.54 62.57 26.33
N THR A 13 47.83 62.37 26.05
CA THR A 13 48.34 61.27 25.22
C THR A 13 48.18 59.90 25.90
N ILE A 14 48.33 59.85 27.24
CA ILE A 14 48.14 58.63 28.04
C ILE A 14 46.65 58.26 28.10
N LYS A 15 45.77 59.25 28.30
CA LYS A 15 44.31 59.03 28.28
C LYS A 15 43.85 58.49 26.93
N ALA A 16 44.33 59.08 25.82
CA ALA A 16 44.03 58.61 24.47
C ALA A 16 44.49 57.15 24.24
N SER A 17 45.68 56.79 24.73
CA SER A 17 46.21 55.43 24.61
C SER A 17 45.41 54.40 25.41
N ILE A 18 44.98 54.75 26.63
CA ILE A 18 44.12 53.89 27.47
C ILE A 18 42.75 53.70 26.83
N ILE A 19 42.15 54.77 26.30
CA ILE A 19 40.86 54.71 25.59
C ILE A 19 40.98 53.83 24.34
N GLY A 20 42.05 54.03 23.55
CA GLY A 20 42.32 53.23 22.35
C GLY A 20 42.48 51.74 22.67
N ALA A 21 43.33 51.40 23.64
CA ALA A 21 43.53 50.02 24.07
C ALA A 21 42.25 49.38 24.63
N GLY A 22 41.47 50.14 25.42
CA GLY A 22 40.18 49.70 25.95
C GLY A 22 39.16 49.43 24.83
N ALA A 23 39.07 50.33 23.85
CA ALA A 23 38.20 50.16 22.69
C ALA A 23 38.60 48.94 21.84
N THR A 24 39.90 48.70 21.62
CA THR A 24 40.40 47.52 20.92
C THR A 24 40.05 46.23 21.66
N CYS A 25 40.23 46.19 22.99
CA CYS A 25 39.89 45.01 23.79
C CYS A 25 38.38 44.73 23.76
N ALA A 26 37.54 45.77 23.88
CA ALA A 26 36.10 45.63 23.79
C ALA A 26 35.66 45.14 22.42
N ALA A 27 36.18 45.73 21.34
CA ALA A 27 35.90 45.31 19.97
C ALA A 27 36.31 43.84 19.73
N ALA A 28 37.48 43.43 20.22
CA ALA A 28 37.94 42.05 20.15
C ALA A 28 37.03 41.08 20.91
N PHE A 29 36.59 41.45 22.12
CA PHE A 29 35.68 40.64 22.93
C PHE A 29 34.30 40.48 22.27
N PHE A 30 33.71 41.56 21.76
CA PHE A 30 32.44 41.51 21.05
C PHE A 30 32.56 40.73 19.74
N GLY A 31 33.63 40.94 18.98
CA GLY A 31 33.92 40.20 17.75
C GLY A 31 34.03 38.70 17.99
N PHE A 32 34.84 38.30 18.98
CA PHE A 32 34.99 36.88 19.36
C PHE A 32 33.66 36.28 19.85
N SER A 33 32.94 36.98 20.73
CA SER A 33 31.65 36.52 21.24
C SER A 33 30.64 36.34 20.10
N ALA A 34 30.55 37.29 19.17
CA ALA A 34 29.68 37.20 18.00
C ALA A 34 30.01 35.98 17.13
N VAL A 35 31.30 35.69 16.89
CA VAL A 35 31.74 34.50 16.15
C VAL A 35 31.33 33.22 16.88
N VAL A 36 31.53 33.13 18.20
CA VAL A 36 31.11 31.95 18.99
C VAL A 36 29.60 31.74 18.93
N PHE A 37 28.81 32.80 19.06
CA PHE A 37 27.35 32.73 18.93
C PHE A 37 26.91 32.31 17.52
N GLN A 38 27.57 32.82 16.47
CA GLN A 38 27.30 32.46 15.08
C GLN A 38 27.62 30.99 14.81
N ILE A 39 28.77 30.49 15.25
CA ILE A 39 29.13 29.06 15.10
C ILE A 39 28.10 28.17 15.81
N GLY A 40 27.68 28.55 17.02
CA GLY A 40 26.64 27.83 17.75
C GLY A 40 25.29 27.83 17.03
N ALA A 41 24.89 28.96 16.44
CA ALA A 41 23.66 29.07 15.65
C ALA A 41 23.74 28.26 14.35
N GLN A 42 24.85 28.36 13.60
CA GLN A 42 25.10 27.60 12.38
C GLN A 42 25.14 26.10 12.64
N GLY A 43 25.76 25.65 13.74
CA GLY A 43 25.78 24.25 14.13
C GLY A 43 24.38 23.69 14.39
N ARG A 44 23.51 24.47 15.06
CA ARG A 44 22.10 24.09 15.27
C ARG A 44 21.31 24.03 13.95
N GLN A 45 21.50 25.01 13.08
CA GLN A 45 20.84 25.05 11.78
C GLN A 45 21.30 23.91 10.86
N SER A 46 22.59 23.61 10.84
CA SER A 46 23.17 22.48 10.10
C SER A 46 22.60 21.15 10.61
N ARG A 47 22.54 20.93 11.93
CA ARG A 47 21.92 19.72 12.50
C ARG A 47 20.45 19.58 12.11
N ARG A 48 19.67 20.65 12.17
CA ARG A 48 18.26 20.65 11.74
C ARG A 48 18.13 20.29 10.26
N SER A 49 18.94 20.91 9.40
CA SER A 49 18.94 20.63 7.97
C SER A 49 19.31 19.16 7.67
N ILE A 50 20.28 18.59 8.39
CA ILE A 50 20.65 17.17 8.25
C ILE A 50 19.48 16.27 8.67
N ILE A 51 18.85 16.54 9.82
CA ILE A 51 17.70 15.75 10.30
C ILE A 51 16.53 15.83 9.33
N GLU A 52 16.20 17.03 8.83
CA GLU A 52 15.14 17.22 7.84
C GLU A 52 15.45 16.49 6.53
N ASN A 53 16.69 16.54 6.06
CA ASN A 53 17.11 15.83 4.86
C ASN A 53 17.01 14.30 5.03
N GLU A 54 17.49 13.75 6.15
CA GLU A 54 17.37 12.32 6.45
C GLU A 54 15.90 11.90 6.61
N ARG A 55 15.07 12.74 7.22
CA ARG A 55 13.62 12.49 7.30
C ARG A 55 12.98 12.43 5.91
N ARG A 56 13.36 13.33 5.01
CA ARG A 56 12.84 13.34 3.62
C ARG A 56 13.30 12.11 2.84
N LYS A 57 14.56 11.72 2.96
CA LYS A 57 15.07 10.48 2.35
C LYS A 57 14.33 9.26 2.87
N LEU A 58 14.12 9.18 4.18
CA LEU A 58 13.38 8.07 4.79
C LEU A 58 11.95 8.03 4.25
N LYS A 59 11.22 9.14 4.25
CA LYS A 59 9.85 9.25 3.69
C LYS A 59 9.80 8.78 2.23
N ALA A 60 10.73 9.25 1.40
CA ALA A 60 10.80 8.87 -0.02
C ALA A 60 11.07 7.37 -0.18
N SER A 61 12.04 6.81 0.56
CA SER A 61 12.32 5.38 0.57
C SER A 61 11.13 4.54 1.05
N MET A 62 10.41 4.99 2.10
CA MET A 62 9.20 4.29 2.56
C MET A 62 8.13 4.22 1.47
N TYR A 63 7.96 5.29 0.70
CA TYR A 63 7.00 5.37 -0.38
C TYR A 63 7.44 4.54 -1.59
N GLU A 64 8.71 4.59 -1.97
CA GLU A 64 9.28 3.78 -3.06
C GLU A 64 9.14 2.27 -2.79
N ASP A 65 9.44 1.84 -1.56
CA ASP A 65 9.21 0.46 -1.12
C ASP A 65 7.74 0.06 -1.27
N ALA A 66 6.82 0.97 -0.93
CA ALA A 66 5.40 0.72 -1.06
C ALA A 66 5.00 0.55 -2.52
N VAL A 67 5.39 1.49 -3.39
CA VAL A 67 5.14 1.44 -4.84
C VAL A 67 5.66 0.13 -5.46
N ALA A 68 6.83 -0.34 -5.04
CA ALA A 68 7.39 -1.59 -5.54
C ALA A 68 6.53 -2.80 -5.16
N VAL A 69 6.10 -2.91 -3.89
CA VAL A 69 5.28 -4.03 -3.41
C VAL A 69 3.88 -4.00 -4.02
N THR A 70 3.26 -2.82 -4.09
CA THR A 70 1.92 -2.66 -4.65
C THR A 70 1.87 -2.97 -6.14
N ARG A 71 2.91 -2.60 -6.90
CA ARG A 71 3.02 -2.93 -8.32
C ARG A 71 3.08 -4.43 -8.55
N VAL A 72 3.90 -5.15 -7.78
CA VAL A 72 3.99 -6.62 -7.87
C VAL A 72 2.63 -7.27 -7.60
N MET A 73 1.88 -6.75 -6.61
CA MET A 73 0.54 -7.25 -6.31
C MET A 73 -0.44 -6.95 -7.45
N ALA A 74 -0.47 -5.71 -7.95
CA ALA A 74 -1.34 -5.32 -9.06
C ALA A 74 -1.05 -6.13 -10.34
N ASP A 75 0.23 -6.34 -10.68
CA ASP A 75 0.63 -7.15 -11.84
C ASP A 75 0.13 -8.60 -11.70
N ALA A 76 0.28 -9.21 -10.51
CA ALA A 76 -0.21 -10.56 -10.25
C ALA A 76 -1.76 -10.66 -10.27
N ALA A 77 -2.45 -9.63 -9.78
CA ALA A 77 -3.91 -9.51 -9.84
C ALA A 77 -4.40 -9.41 -11.30
N ILE A 78 -3.76 -8.56 -12.10
CA ILE A 78 -4.10 -8.39 -13.53
C ILE A 78 -3.84 -9.69 -14.30
N GLU A 79 -2.71 -10.36 -14.04
CA GLU A 79 -2.39 -11.65 -14.65
C GLU A 79 -3.48 -12.68 -14.38
N LEU A 80 -3.86 -12.87 -13.11
CA LEU A 80 -4.92 -13.80 -12.72
C LEU A 80 -6.28 -13.44 -13.34
N ALA A 81 -6.65 -12.17 -13.33
CA ALA A 81 -7.91 -11.73 -13.92
C ALA A 81 -7.95 -11.98 -15.44
N ASN A 82 -6.82 -11.79 -16.13
CA ASN A 82 -6.72 -12.05 -17.56
C ASN A 82 -6.80 -13.55 -17.89
N GLU A 83 -6.17 -14.42 -17.10
CA GLU A 83 -6.29 -15.87 -17.24
C GLU A 83 -7.76 -16.32 -17.12
N ILE A 84 -8.47 -15.81 -16.11
CA ILE A 84 -9.89 -16.14 -15.87
C ILE A 84 -10.77 -15.62 -17.02
N ARG A 85 -10.56 -14.37 -17.48
CA ARG A 85 -11.30 -13.82 -18.63
C ARG A 85 -11.04 -14.58 -19.93
N GLY A 86 -9.78 -14.97 -20.16
CA GLY A 86 -9.39 -15.79 -21.30
C GLY A 86 -10.12 -17.12 -21.30
N LEU A 87 -10.15 -17.80 -20.15
CA LEU A 87 -10.89 -19.05 -19.98
C LEU A 87 -12.40 -18.85 -20.18
N ASP A 88 -13.02 -17.82 -19.60
CA ASP A 88 -14.45 -17.51 -19.79
C ASP A 88 -14.82 -17.42 -21.27
N MET A 89 -14.06 -16.63 -22.03
CA MET A 89 -14.28 -16.45 -23.46
C MET A 89 -14.11 -17.77 -24.24
N GLN A 90 -13.06 -18.54 -23.94
CA GLN A 90 -12.79 -19.80 -24.64
C GLN A 90 -13.89 -20.85 -24.36
N LEU A 91 -14.35 -20.96 -23.11
CA LEU A 91 -15.43 -21.87 -22.74
C LEU A 91 -16.75 -21.48 -23.41
N ALA A 92 -17.08 -20.18 -23.46
CA ALA A 92 -18.30 -19.70 -24.12
C ALA A 92 -18.29 -20.00 -25.63
N VAL A 93 -17.16 -19.77 -26.31
CA VAL A 93 -17.01 -20.06 -27.74
C VAL A 93 -17.09 -21.56 -28.01
N ALA A 94 -16.38 -22.39 -27.22
CA ALA A 94 -16.38 -23.84 -27.39
C ALA A 94 -17.77 -24.45 -27.17
N SER A 95 -18.48 -24.00 -26.13
CA SER A 95 -19.85 -24.45 -25.84
C SER A 95 -20.84 -24.04 -26.93
N LEU A 96 -20.72 -22.83 -27.47
CA LEU A 96 -21.56 -22.37 -28.57
C LEU A 96 -21.36 -23.23 -29.83
N ALA A 97 -20.11 -23.46 -30.23
CA ALA A 97 -19.75 -24.26 -31.41
C ALA A 97 -20.21 -25.72 -31.27
N ALA A 98 -19.97 -26.34 -30.11
CA ALA A 98 -20.45 -27.69 -29.82
C ALA A 98 -21.99 -27.78 -29.90
N GLY A 99 -22.69 -26.78 -29.36
CA GLY A 99 -24.16 -26.73 -29.39
C GLY A 99 -24.80 -26.59 -30.77
N VAL A 100 -24.02 -26.30 -31.81
CA VAL A 100 -24.48 -26.24 -33.21
C VAL A 100 -23.79 -27.27 -34.11
N GLY A 101 -23.05 -28.22 -33.53
CA GLY A 101 -22.37 -29.29 -34.27
C GLY A 101 -21.16 -28.83 -35.08
N MET A 102 -20.58 -27.67 -34.76
CA MET A 102 -19.34 -27.20 -35.38
C MET A 102 -18.11 -27.72 -34.61
N SER A 103 -16.97 -27.79 -35.31
CA SER A 103 -15.66 -27.99 -34.67
C SER A 103 -15.36 -26.82 -33.73
N PHE A 104 -14.74 -27.13 -32.60
CA PHE A 104 -14.32 -26.15 -31.60
C PHE A 104 -12.85 -26.32 -31.27
N ASP A 105 -12.20 -25.21 -30.91
CA ASP A 105 -10.86 -25.25 -30.36
C ASP A 105 -10.91 -25.61 -28.87
N VAL A 106 -9.94 -26.42 -28.44
CA VAL A 106 -9.76 -26.76 -27.03
C VAL A 106 -9.22 -25.51 -26.32
N PRO A 107 -9.82 -25.07 -25.19
CA PRO A 107 -9.27 -23.97 -24.40
C PRO A 107 -7.78 -24.16 -24.11
N THR A 108 -7.01 -23.08 -24.12
CA THR A 108 -5.57 -23.11 -23.86
C THR A 108 -5.25 -23.12 -22.38
N ALA A 109 -6.09 -22.46 -21.56
CA ALA A 109 -5.87 -22.34 -20.13
C ALA A 109 -5.90 -23.70 -19.43
N ARG A 110 -5.03 -23.90 -18.45
CA ARG A 110 -4.94 -25.10 -17.62
C ARG A 110 -5.16 -24.77 -16.15
N PHE A 111 -5.81 -25.68 -15.43
CA PHE A 111 -6.07 -25.49 -14.00
C PHE A 111 -4.77 -25.28 -13.19
N PRO A 112 -3.67 -26.03 -13.41
CA PRO A 112 -2.40 -25.75 -12.72
C PRO A 112 -1.83 -24.34 -12.97
N GLU A 113 -2.02 -23.77 -14.16
CA GLU A 113 -1.54 -22.43 -14.50
C GLU A 113 -2.35 -21.35 -13.77
N ILE A 114 -3.67 -21.50 -13.76
CA ILE A 114 -4.59 -20.63 -13.02
C ILE A 114 -4.31 -20.69 -11.52
N LEU A 115 -4.08 -21.90 -10.99
CA LEU A 115 -3.73 -22.10 -9.58
C LEU A 115 -2.38 -21.46 -9.25
N ALA A 116 -1.39 -21.54 -10.14
CA ALA A 116 -0.11 -20.88 -9.97
C ALA A 116 -0.24 -19.34 -10.02
N ALA A 117 -1.06 -18.79 -10.91
CA ALA A 117 -1.38 -17.36 -10.96
C ALA A 117 -2.07 -16.90 -9.67
N TYR A 118 -3.02 -17.70 -9.16
CA TYR A 118 -3.66 -17.44 -7.87
C TYR A 118 -2.67 -17.49 -6.70
N GLY A 119 -1.71 -18.42 -6.71
CA GLY A 119 -0.63 -18.47 -5.72
C GLY A 119 0.21 -17.19 -5.73
N ARG A 120 0.61 -16.69 -6.91
CA ARG A 120 1.34 -15.42 -7.05
C ARG A 120 0.54 -14.22 -6.54
N PHE A 121 -0.75 -14.16 -6.89
CA PHE A 121 -1.67 -13.14 -6.37
C PHE A 121 -1.74 -13.20 -4.85
N SER A 122 -2.06 -14.36 -4.28
CA SER A 122 -2.20 -14.52 -2.82
C SER A 122 -0.92 -14.14 -2.07
N ASP A 123 0.24 -14.63 -2.52
CA ASP A 123 1.53 -14.34 -1.91
C ASP A 123 1.87 -12.84 -1.97
N SER A 124 1.61 -12.18 -3.09
CA SER A 124 1.87 -10.74 -3.24
C SER A 124 0.91 -9.89 -2.40
N THR A 125 -0.37 -10.27 -2.30
CA THR A 125 -1.32 -9.61 -1.38
C THR A 125 -0.91 -9.76 0.08
N ILE A 126 -0.44 -10.94 0.48
CA ILE A 126 0.09 -11.18 1.84
C ILE A 126 1.32 -10.30 2.12
N LYS A 127 2.24 -10.16 1.15
CA LYS A 127 3.39 -9.25 1.28
C LYS A 127 2.96 -7.80 1.47
N LEU A 128 1.93 -7.35 0.75
CA LEU A 128 1.36 -6.01 0.94
C LEU A 128 0.73 -5.86 2.32
N ILE A 129 0.01 -6.87 2.81
CA ILE A 129 -0.51 -6.87 4.19
C ILE A 129 0.62 -6.68 5.21
N PHE A 130 1.72 -7.43 5.08
CA PHE A 130 2.88 -7.26 5.98
C PHE A 130 3.51 -5.88 5.87
N LEU A 131 3.58 -5.30 4.66
CA LEU A 131 4.04 -3.92 4.48
C LEU A 131 3.14 -2.95 5.28
N VAL A 132 1.82 -3.05 5.14
CA VAL A 132 0.86 -2.22 5.88
C VAL A 132 1.09 -2.33 7.40
N GLU A 133 1.27 -3.55 7.91
CA GLU A 133 1.51 -3.79 9.33
C GLU A 133 2.84 -3.20 9.82
N ASN A 134 3.89 -3.30 9.03
CA ASN A 134 5.21 -2.76 9.36
C ASN A 134 5.25 -1.22 9.31
N ARG A 135 4.30 -0.59 8.60
CA ARG A 135 4.25 0.87 8.41
C ARG A 135 3.27 1.58 9.35
N ARG A 136 2.73 0.90 10.38
CA ARG A 136 1.85 1.49 11.41
C ARG A 136 2.45 2.67 12.18
N VAL A 137 3.78 2.81 12.18
CA VAL A 137 4.47 3.98 12.76
C VAL A 137 4.15 5.28 12.02
N ILE A 138 3.75 5.22 10.75
CA ILE A 138 3.32 6.38 9.96
C ILE A 138 1.94 6.84 10.46
N ASP A 139 0.95 5.94 10.41
CA ASP A 139 -0.37 6.16 10.96
C ASP A 139 -1.00 4.80 11.33
N PRO A 140 -1.49 4.60 12.57
CA PRO A 140 -2.09 3.33 12.99
C PRO A 140 -3.38 3.00 12.23
N ARG A 141 -4.05 4.00 11.64
CA ARG A 141 -5.29 3.80 10.87
C ARG A 141 -5.05 3.08 9.55
N LEU A 142 -3.81 2.98 9.07
CA LEU A 142 -3.47 2.20 7.87
C LEU A 142 -3.89 0.72 7.97
N LEU A 143 -4.15 0.21 9.18
CA LEU A 143 -4.65 -1.15 9.39
C LEU A 143 -5.98 -1.49 8.70
N ILE A 144 -6.79 -0.49 8.28
CA ILE A 144 -7.99 -0.75 7.47
C ILE A 144 -7.65 -1.43 6.14
N PHE A 145 -6.52 -1.08 5.53
CA PHE A 145 -6.09 -1.67 4.26
C PHE A 145 -5.77 -3.16 4.44
N ARG A 146 -5.18 -3.54 5.58
CA ARG A 146 -5.01 -4.94 5.94
C ARG A 146 -6.36 -5.65 6.03
N ALA A 147 -7.33 -5.08 6.74
CA ALA A 147 -8.65 -5.70 6.90
C ALA A 147 -9.34 -5.88 5.53
N ALA A 148 -9.25 -4.88 4.66
CA ALA A 148 -9.81 -4.94 3.31
C ALA A 148 -9.14 -6.01 2.44
N LEU A 149 -7.80 -6.06 2.42
CA LEU A 149 -7.07 -7.08 1.66
C LEU A 149 -7.30 -8.50 2.20
N ASN A 150 -7.43 -8.66 3.52
CA ASN A 150 -7.84 -9.94 4.11
C ASN A 150 -9.25 -10.36 3.69
N SER A 151 -10.18 -9.40 3.56
CA SER A 151 -11.51 -9.70 3.02
C SER A 151 -11.42 -10.22 1.59
N VAL A 152 -10.58 -9.63 0.73
CA VAL A 152 -10.36 -10.12 -0.63
C VAL A 152 -9.75 -11.53 -0.62
N LEU A 153 -8.71 -11.76 0.17
CA LEU A 153 -8.09 -13.09 0.27
C LEU A 153 -9.07 -14.15 0.76
N HIS A 154 -9.89 -13.84 1.75
CA HIS A 154 -10.92 -14.74 2.26
C HIS A 154 -11.93 -15.13 1.16
N ASN A 155 -12.46 -14.14 0.43
CA ASN A 155 -13.44 -14.37 -0.64
C ASN A 155 -12.84 -15.15 -1.80
N THR A 156 -11.67 -14.74 -2.29
CA THR A 156 -10.99 -15.39 -3.43
C THR A 156 -10.52 -16.80 -3.09
N ASN A 157 -10.13 -17.08 -1.84
CA ASN A 157 -9.82 -18.42 -1.37
C ASN A 157 -11.07 -19.31 -1.39
N ALA A 158 -12.19 -18.83 -0.84
CA ALA A 158 -13.45 -19.57 -0.88
C ALA A 158 -13.89 -19.85 -2.32
N LEU A 159 -13.77 -18.87 -3.22
CA LEU A 159 -14.05 -19.07 -4.65
C LEU A 159 -13.10 -20.11 -5.26
N MET A 160 -11.79 -20.00 -5.05
CA MET A 160 -10.80 -20.90 -5.67
C MET A 160 -10.94 -22.34 -5.20
N PHE A 161 -11.09 -22.57 -3.90
CA PHE A 161 -11.04 -23.91 -3.32
C PHE A 161 -12.43 -24.54 -3.04
N SER A 162 -13.51 -23.82 -3.32
CA SER A 162 -14.88 -24.36 -3.28
C SER A 162 -15.53 -24.29 -4.66
N GLU A 163 -15.97 -23.10 -5.08
CA GLU A 163 -16.81 -22.94 -6.27
C GLU A 163 -16.04 -23.29 -7.56
N PHE A 164 -14.79 -22.84 -7.68
CA PHE A 164 -13.95 -23.07 -8.85
C PHE A 164 -13.58 -24.54 -8.99
N MET A 165 -13.20 -25.22 -7.90
CA MET A 165 -12.94 -26.66 -7.93
C MET A 165 -14.20 -27.48 -8.26
N MET A 166 -15.37 -27.07 -7.77
CA MET A 166 -16.61 -27.81 -8.01
C MET A 166 -17.16 -27.64 -9.43
N HIS A 167 -17.10 -26.43 -9.97
CA HIS A 167 -17.79 -26.09 -11.22
C HIS A 167 -16.88 -25.83 -12.42
N VAL A 168 -15.64 -25.37 -12.20
CA VAL A 168 -14.74 -24.97 -13.27
C VAL A 168 -13.67 -26.03 -13.54
N MET A 169 -13.03 -26.58 -12.50
CA MET A 169 -12.00 -27.59 -12.67
C MET A 169 -12.44 -28.79 -13.55
N PRO A 170 -13.67 -29.33 -13.44
CA PRO A 170 -14.09 -30.48 -14.25
C PRO A 170 -14.21 -30.20 -15.76
N ILE A 171 -14.31 -28.93 -16.14
CA ILE A 171 -14.55 -28.49 -17.53
C ILE A 171 -13.33 -27.83 -18.15
N VAL A 172 -12.22 -27.71 -17.42
CA VAL A 172 -10.95 -27.23 -17.96
C VAL A 172 -10.22 -28.41 -18.60
N PRO A 173 -9.62 -28.25 -19.80
CA PRO A 173 -8.90 -29.35 -20.43
C PRO A 173 -7.73 -29.86 -19.58
N VAL A 174 -7.58 -31.19 -19.54
CA VAL A 174 -6.53 -31.86 -18.77
C VAL A 174 -5.42 -32.33 -19.71
N GLU A 175 -4.18 -32.06 -19.32
CA GLU A 175 -3.00 -32.54 -20.04
C GLU A 175 -2.75 -34.02 -19.77
N ASN A 176 -2.43 -34.74 -20.84
CA ASN A 176 -1.97 -36.11 -20.80
C ASN A 176 -0.47 -36.13 -20.48
N PRO A 177 0.01 -37.04 -19.62
CA PRO A 177 1.44 -37.23 -19.34
C PRO A 177 2.34 -37.35 -20.59
N ASN A 178 1.79 -37.77 -21.73
CA ASN A 178 2.50 -37.92 -23.00
C ASN A 178 2.59 -36.63 -23.85
N GLY A 179 2.15 -35.47 -23.33
CA GLY A 179 2.25 -34.17 -24.02
C GLY A 179 1.08 -33.81 -24.95
N GLY A 180 -0.06 -34.51 -24.84
CA GLY A 180 -1.31 -34.18 -25.52
C GLY A 180 -2.41 -33.73 -24.55
N THR A 181 -3.63 -33.49 -25.02
CA THR A 181 -4.80 -33.28 -24.16
C THR A 181 -5.67 -34.54 -24.09
N PHE A 182 -6.27 -34.83 -22.93
CA PHE A 182 -7.34 -35.83 -22.86
C PHE A 182 -8.53 -35.38 -23.74
N PRO A 183 -9.38 -36.32 -24.20
CA PRO A 183 -10.60 -35.97 -24.91
C PRO A 183 -11.40 -34.93 -24.12
N TYR A 184 -11.65 -33.80 -24.77
CA TYR A 184 -12.29 -32.65 -24.15
C TYR A 184 -13.72 -32.51 -24.67
N GLU A 185 -14.67 -32.41 -23.75
CA GLU A 185 -16.06 -32.10 -24.04
C GLU A 185 -16.37 -30.70 -23.47
N PRO A 186 -16.79 -29.74 -24.31
CA PRO A 186 -17.16 -28.41 -23.84
C PRO A 186 -18.33 -28.45 -22.84
N PRO A 187 -18.39 -27.49 -21.91
CA PRO A 187 -19.50 -27.41 -20.95
C PRO A 187 -20.83 -27.20 -21.69
N LYS A 188 -21.93 -27.70 -21.11
CA LYS A 188 -23.26 -27.48 -21.67
C LYS A 188 -23.65 -26.02 -21.52
N LYS A 189 -24.52 -25.53 -22.42
CA LYS A 189 -25.03 -24.15 -22.36
C LYS A 189 -25.72 -23.82 -21.02
N GLU A 190 -26.26 -24.84 -20.35
CA GLU A 190 -26.94 -24.72 -19.06
C GLU A 190 -25.96 -24.44 -17.91
N ASP A 191 -24.69 -24.83 -18.03
CA ASP A 191 -23.67 -24.66 -16.98
C ASP A 191 -22.99 -23.29 -17.07
N LEU A 192 -22.95 -22.68 -18.27
CA LEU A 192 -22.28 -21.41 -18.54
C LEU A 192 -22.71 -20.25 -17.61
N PRO A 193 -24.00 -20.05 -17.26
CA PRO A 193 -24.41 -18.98 -16.37
C PRO A 193 -23.74 -19.06 -14.99
N LYS A 194 -23.65 -20.26 -14.40
CA LYS A 194 -23.03 -20.47 -13.09
C LYS A 194 -21.51 -20.28 -13.15
N ILE A 195 -20.88 -20.77 -14.21
CA ILE A 195 -19.43 -20.57 -14.44
C ILE A 195 -19.12 -19.07 -14.57
N LYS A 196 -19.92 -18.35 -15.34
CA LYS A 196 -19.77 -16.91 -15.54
C LYS A 196 -19.96 -16.14 -14.24
N GLU A 197 -20.93 -16.52 -13.40
CA GLU A 197 -21.12 -15.94 -12.07
C GLU A 197 -19.86 -16.09 -11.21
N ILE A 198 -19.26 -17.29 -11.19
CA ILE A 198 -18.02 -17.56 -10.44
C ILE A 198 -16.88 -16.71 -10.98
N PHE A 199 -16.69 -16.65 -12.30
CA PHE A 199 -15.63 -15.85 -12.92
C PHE A 199 -15.80 -14.36 -12.66
N SER A 200 -17.01 -13.82 -12.81
CA SER A 200 -17.31 -12.42 -12.48
C SER A 200 -17.01 -12.13 -11.02
N ALA A 201 -17.49 -12.97 -10.09
CA ALA A 201 -17.22 -12.80 -8.67
C ALA A 201 -15.71 -12.85 -8.36
N PHE A 202 -14.95 -13.73 -9.02
CA PHE A 202 -13.52 -13.84 -8.84
C PHE A 202 -12.80 -12.58 -9.31
N ILE A 203 -13.10 -12.14 -10.54
CA ILE A 203 -12.54 -10.94 -11.14
C ILE A 203 -12.87 -9.71 -10.29
N ASP A 204 -14.12 -9.55 -9.85
CA ASP A 204 -14.55 -8.41 -9.04
C ASP A 204 -13.77 -8.32 -7.72
N ASN A 205 -13.48 -9.45 -7.06
CA ASN A 205 -12.69 -9.47 -5.83
C ASN A 205 -11.21 -9.16 -6.10
N VAL A 206 -10.66 -9.65 -7.22
CA VAL A 206 -9.27 -9.35 -7.62
C VAL A 206 -9.14 -7.86 -7.96
N GLU A 207 -10.11 -7.27 -8.65
CA GLU A 207 -10.15 -5.83 -8.93
C GLU A 207 -10.30 -4.99 -7.66
N ASP A 208 -11.06 -5.47 -6.66
CA ASP A 208 -11.12 -4.81 -5.35
C ASP A 208 -9.74 -4.74 -4.68
N SER A 209 -8.88 -5.76 -4.82
CA SER A 209 -7.51 -5.69 -4.29
C SER A 209 -6.68 -4.59 -4.93
N ILE A 210 -6.81 -4.40 -6.26
CA ILE A 210 -6.12 -3.34 -7.00
C ILE A 210 -6.63 -1.98 -6.51
N ALA A 211 -7.94 -1.83 -6.43
CA ALA A 211 -8.58 -0.59 -5.99
C ALA A 211 -8.19 -0.20 -4.55
N TYR A 212 -8.16 -1.16 -3.62
CA TYR A 212 -7.73 -0.92 -2.23
C TYR A 212 -6.22 -0.62 -2.12
N THR A 213 -5.44 -1.11 -3.07
CA THR A 213 -4.01 -0.88 -3.12
C THR A 213 -3.68 0.50 -3.67
N ASP A 214 -4.40 0.96 -4.68
CA ASP A 214 -4.32 2.33 -5.17
C ASP A 214 -4.73 3.31 -4.08
N ASP A 215 -5.83 3.02 -3.36
CA ASP A 215 -6.27 3.81 -2.21
C ASP A 215 -5.19 3.92 -1.13
N PHE A 216 -4.51 2.81 -0.81
CA PHE A 216 -3.39 2.77 0.12
C PHE A 216 -2.21 3.63 -0.35
N LEU A 217 -1.86 3.58 -1.63
CA LEU A 217 -0.79 4.40 -2.20
C LEU A 217 -1.12 5.89 -2.12
N VAL A 218 -2.36 6.27 -2.42
CA VAL A 218 -2.81 7.68 -2.32
C VAL A 218 -2.68 8.17 -0.88
N ASP A 219 -3.13 7.38 0.10
CA ASP A 219 -2.97 7.73 1.52
C ASP A 219 -1.51 7.84 1.93
N LEU A 220 -0.65 6.89 1.51
CA LEU A 220 0.78 6.97 1.79
C LEU A 220 1.45 8.16 1.11
N GLN A 221 1.09 8.48 -0.13
CA GLN A 221 1.61 9.64 -0.85
C GLN A 221 1.24 10.93 -0.10
N ASN A 222 -0.01 11.05 0.32
CA ASN A 222 -0.50 12.18 1.08
C ASN A 222 0.16 12.29 2.47
N LEU A 223 0.42 11.17 3.15
CA LEU A 223 1.07 11.15 4.46
C LEU A 223 2.58 11.44 4.40
N LEU A 224 3.26 10.94 3.38
CA LEU A 224 4.71 10.95 3.31
C LEU A 224 5.27 12.14 2.50
N LEU A 225 4.58 12.55 1.43
CA LEU A 225 5.15 13.42 0.40
C LEU A 225 4.41 14.76 0.22
N SER A 226 3.21 14.94 0.77
CA SER A 226 2.41 16.16 0.53
C SER A 226 3.12 17.45 0.96
N ASP A 227 3.96 17.39 1.99
CA ASP A 227 4.77 18.52 2.49
C ASP A 227 5.91 18.93 1.55
N LEU A 228 6.21 18.12 0.53
CA LEU A 228 7.25 18.42 -0.46
C LEU A 228 6.72 19.17 -1.67
N PHE A 229 5.43 19.03 -1.97
CA PHE A 229 4.81 19.53 -3.19
C PHE A 229 3.65 20.49 -2.94
N ASP A 230 3.35 20.80 -1.67
CA ASP A 230 2.24 21.65 -1.23
C ASP A 230 0.88 21.28 -1.86
N ASN A 231 0.69 19.99 -2.15
CA ASN A 231 -0.52 19.45 -2.76
C ASN A 231 -0.86 18.07 -2.20
N LYS A 232 -2.14 17.69 -2.29
CA LYS A 232 -2.65 16.36 -1.98
C LYS A 232 -3.22 15.72 -3.23
N VAL A 233 -3.06 14.41 -3.33
CA VAL A 233 -3.73 13.61 -4.35
C VAL A 233 -5.15 13.35 -3.89
N GLU A 234 -6.11 13.60 -4.79
CA GLU A 234 -7.52 13.28 -4.56
C GLU A 234 -7.74 11.77 -4.63
N HIS A 235 -8.59 11.27 -3.74
CA HIS A 235 -9.00 9.87 -3.77
C HIS A 235 -9.99 9.61 -4.91
N ARG A 236 -9.98 8.38 -5.44
CA ARG A 236 -10.93 7.98 -6.48
C ARG A 236 -12.37 8.03 -5.98
N VAL A 237 -13.30 8.27 -6.90
CA VAL A 237 -14.74 8.10 -6.71
C VAL A 237 -15.17 6.90 -7.55
N PRO A 238 -15.59 5.78 -6.95
CA PRO A 238 -15.99 4.60 -7.69
C PRO A 238 -17.25 4.90 -8.50
N LEU A 239 -17.30 4.43 -9.75
CA LEU A 239 -18.50 4.55 -10.59
C LEU A 239 -19.64 3.68 -10.06
N ASP A 240 -19.30 2.52 -9.49
CA ASP A 240 -20.25 1.63 -8.84
C ASP A 240 -20.49 2.07 -7.38
N PRO A 241 -21.72 2.47 -7.00
CA PRO A 241 -22.06 2.86 -5.63
C PRO A 241 -21.87 1.77 -4.56
N ALA A 242 -21.82 0.50 -4.97
CA ALA A 242 -21.56 -0.63 -4.08
C ALA A 242 -20.07 -0.72 -3.68
N LYS A 243 -19.17 -0.19 -4.52
CA LYS A 243 -17.74 -0.16 -4.25
C LYS A 243 -17.43 1.04 -3.34
N ARG A 244 -16.45 0.85 -2.45
CA ARG A 244 -16.02 1.87 -1.49
C ARG A 244 -14.57 2.26 -1.76
N THR A 245 -14.29 3.55 -1.58
CA THR A 245 -12.93 4.08 -1.49
C THR A 245 -12.49 4.01 -0.04
N ILE A 246 -11.33 3.41 0.21
CA ILE A 246 -10.77 3.29 1.54
C ILE A 246 -9.85 4.48 1.78
N THR A 247 -10.07 5.24 2.86
CA THR A 247 -9.16 6.32 3.26
C THR A 247 -8.94 6.30 4.77
N ILE A 248 -7.82 6.83 5.24
CA ILE A 248 -7.59 7.00 6.68
C ILE A 248 -8.59 7.96 7.34
N GLU A 249 -9.28 8.82 6.59
CA GLU A 249 -10.31 9.71 7.13
C GLU A 249 -11.62 8.98 7.39
N ASN A 250 -12.00 8.04 6.52
CA ASN A 250 -13.22 7.22 6.71
C ASN A 250 -12.95 5.91 7.46
N PHE A 251 -11.80 5.77 8.13
CA PHE A 251 -11.36 4.60 8.89
C PHE A 251 -12.48 3.88 9.66
N LYS A 252 -13.23 4.61 10.50
CA LYS A 252 -14.26 4.00 11.37
C LYS A 252 -15.46 3.47 10.57
N GLU A 253 -15.83 4.18 9.52
CA GLU A 253 -16.94 3.79 8.65
C GLU A 253 -16.57 2.52 7.88
N ILE A 254 -15.39 2.49 7.28
CA ILE A 254 -14.89 1.34 6.53
C ILE A 254 -14.66 0.14 7.44
N GLU A 255 -14.07 0.33 8.62
CA GLU A 255 -13.88 -0.74 9.60
C GLU A 255 -15.22 -1.37 10.01
N SER A 256 -16.21 -0.55 10.36
CA SER A 256 -17.57 -1.02 10.68
C SER A 256 -18.21 -1.76 9.52
N TRP A 257 -18.07 -1.23 8.30
CA TRP A 257 -18.58 -1.86 7.10
C TRP A 257 -17.92 -3.21 6.83
N LEU A 258 -16.59 -3.29 6.88
CA LEU A 258 -15.83 -4.53 6.69
C LEU A 258 -16.26 -5.59 7.71
N ASN A 259 -16.36 -5.23 8.99
CA ASN A 259 -16.75 -6.15 10.05
C ASN A 259 -18.18 -6.68 9.89
N SER A 260 -19.10 -5.84 9.41
CA SER A 260 -20.53 -6.19 9.37
C SER A 260 -20.98 -6.80 8.03
N ASN A 261 -20.35 -6.40 6.92
CA ASN A 261 -20.84 -6.70 5.56
C ASN A 261 -20.01 -7.75 4.83
N THR A 262 -18.76 -7.99 5.24
CA THR A 262 -17.90 -8.98 4.57
C THR A 262 -18.01 -10.36 5.22
N ALA A 263 -17.80 -11.43 4.43
CA ALA A 263 -17.73 -12.79 4.96
C ALA A 263 -16.56 -12.95 5.95
N PHE A 264 -15.43 -12.29 5.68
CA PHE A 264 -14.28 -12.24 6.57
C PHE A 264 -14.62 -11.61 7.93
N GLY A 265 -15.29 -10.46 7.93
CA GLY A 265 -15.68 -9.75 9.16
C GLY A 265 -16.63 -10.58 10.03
N LYS A 266 -17.64 -11.20 9.41
CA LYS A 266 -18.58 -12.10 10.10
C LYS A 266 -17.87 -13.31 10.71
N THR A 267 -17.00 -13.97 9.93
CA THR A 267 -16.21 -15.11 10.40
C THR A 267 -15.31 -14.74 11.58
N THR A 268 -14.68 -13.56 11.51
CA THR A 268 -13.82 -13.06 12.61
C THR A 268 -14.63 -12.82 13.87
N ALA A 269 -15.80 -12.18 13.77
CA ALA A 269 -16.68 -11.95 14.91
C ALA A 269 -17.17 -13.25 15.56
N ASP A 270 -17.48 -14.27 14.75
CA ASP A 270 -17.88 -15.59 15.25
C ASP A 270 -16.73 -16.28 16.00
N ILE A 271 -15.51 -16.22 15.45
CA ILE A 271 -14.31 -16.76 16.10
C ILE A 271 -14.05 -16.05 17.43
N ASP A 272 -14.09 -14.72 17.46
CA ASP A 272 -13.84 -13.92 18.66
C ASP A 272 -14.88 -14.21 19.75
N SER A 273 -16.15 -14.36 19.38
CA SER A 273 -17.23 -14.77 20.30
C SER A 273 -16.97 -16.15 20.90
N ASN A 274 -16.58 -17.12 20.08
CA ASN A 274 -16.25 -18.48 20.51
C ASN A 274 -15.04 -18.52 21.45
N VAL A 275 -14.00 -17.74 21.14
CA VAL A 275 -12.81 -17.60 21.99
C VAL A 275 -13.17 -16.95 23.31
N ALA A 276 -13.94 -15.86 23.30
CA ALA A 276 -14.38 -15.19 24.52
C ALA A 276 -15.24 -16.09 25.42
N ALA A 277 -16.09 -16.93 24.84
CA ALA A 277 -16.87 -17.92 25.57
C ALA A 277 -16.01 -19.03 26.19
N LYS A 278 -14.88 -19.38 25.59
CA LYS A 278 -13.96 -20.43 26.07
C LYS A 278 -13.08 -19.98 27.25
N TYR A 279 -12.81 -18.67 27.36
CA TYR A 279 -11.93 -18.09 28.39
C TYR A 279 -12.67 -17.26 29.44
N ARG A 280 -14.01 -17.32 29.47
CA ARG A 280 -14.86 -16.84 30.58
C ARG A 280 -15.27 -18.02 31.46
#